data_AF-G2NNH6-F1
#
_entry.id   AF-G2NNH6-F1
#
_cell.length_a   1.000
_cell.length_b   1.000
_cell.length_c   1.000
_cell.angle_alpha   90.00
_cell.angle_beta   90.00
_cell.angle_gamma   90.00
#
_symmetry.space_group_name_H-M   'P 1'
#
loop_
_entity.id
_entity.type
_entity.pdbx_description
1 polymer ?
#
loop_
_entity_poly.entity_id
_entity_poly.type
_entity_poly.pdbx_seq_one_letter_code
_entity_poly.pdbx_strand_id
1 'polypeptide(L)'
;MTMSTTAVLRSEWIKIRSVRSVSGSLIAVFAATLLVTLLTFSTVGQAEADAPGHDPVFSAFYALNFGQIAAMSFGATAVSSEFLNGALRISLSAVPRRGLFYTAKMAVIGTLALVVGSVTSLSTFVFGQLFMGEYAIGLGEPGAMRAVIGGGIYLALMTLLASGLTALLRSAVAVLSLLVPFVLIVSFVVGDIAGGAAEYLPDRAGQLILHQAQDGSLGPWTGLAVTAGWAGLALLAGWWAVSTRDA
;
A
#
# COMPACT_ATOMS: atom_id res chain seq x y z
N MET A 1 -8.13 -17.16 31.97
CA MET A 1 -8.98 -16.69 30.86
C MET A 1 -8.13 -16.61 29.60
N THR A 2 -8.30 -17.53 28.65
CA THR A 2 -7.68 -17.43 27.32
C THR A 2 -8.46 -16.38 26.53
N MET A 3 -7.83 -15.23 26.23
CA MET A 3 -8.43 -14.27 25.31
C MET A 3 -8.60 -14.92 23.94
N SER A 4 -9.83 -14.90 23.42
CA SER A 4 -10.13 -15.44 22.10
C SER A 4 -9.55 -14.55 21.00
N THR A 5 -8.86 -15.15 20.03
CA THR A 5 -8.30 -14.47 18.85
C THR A 5 -9.35 -13.66 18.09
N THR A 6 -10.58 -14.19 18.00
CA THR A 6 -11.72 -13.51 17.37
C THR A 6 -12.14 -12.26 18.11
N ALA A 7 -12.05 -12.24 19.45
CA ALA A 7 -12.38 -11.05 20.24
C ALA A 7 -11.37 -9.92 19.98
N VAL A 8 -10.08 -10.26 19.90
CA VAL A 8 -9.02 -9.29 19.59
C VAL A 8 -9.20 -8.72 18.19
N LEU A 9 -9.42 -9.57 17.17
CA LEU A 9 -9.67 -9.12 15.80
C LEU A 9 -10.91 -8.22 15.71
N ARG A 10 -12.00 -8.57 16.40
CA ARG A 10 -13.22 -7.76 16.43
C ARG A 10 -12.98 -6.40 17.09
N SER A 11 -12.16 -6.35 18.14
CA SER A 11 -11.82 -5.08 18.79
C SER A 11 -11.02 -4.15 17.86
N GLU A 12 -10.06 -4.71 17.11
CA GLU A 12 -9.26 -3.96 16.13
C GLU A 12 -10.10 -3.45 14.97
N TRP A 13 -11.05 -4.26 14.48
CA TRP A 13 -12.02 -3.85 13.49
C TRP A 13 -12.86 -2.65 13.96
N ILE A 14 -13.36 -2.70 15.20
CA ILE A 14 -14.16 -1.62 15.78
C ILE A 14 -13.33 -0.33 15.86
N LYS A 15 -12.06 -0.39 16.31
CA LYS A 15 -11.18 0.78 16.39
C LYS A 15 -11.02 1.46 15.04
N ILE A 16 -10.70 0.70 13.99
CA ILE A 16 -10.50 1.25 12.64
C ILE A 16 -11.76 1.95 12.14
N ARG A 17 -12.94 1.39 12.46
CA ARG A 17 -14.22 1.97 12.07
C ARG A 17 -14.60 3.20 12.91
N SER A 18 -14.26 3.23 14.20
CA SER A 18 -14.65 4.30 15.11
C SER A 18 -13.73 5.51 15.05
N VAL A 19 -12.45 5.31 14.77
CA VAL A 19 -11.46 6.39 14.71
C VAL A 19 -11.56 7.05 13.33
N ARG A 20 -12.22 8.21 13.29
CA ARG A 20 -12.50 8.96 12.05
C ARG A 20 -11.27 9.18 11.17
N SER A 21 -10.11 9.43 11.76
CA SER A 21 -8.86 9.63 11.01
C SER A 21 -8.39 8.35 10.30
N VAL A 22 -8.60 7.18 10.90
CA VAL A 22 -8.22 5.88 10.33
C VAL A 22 -9.23 5.41 9.28
N SER A 23 -10.53 5.57 9.53
CA SER A 23 -11.54 5.30 8.51
C SER A 23 -11.43 6.28 7.33
N GLY A 24 -11.12 7.55 7.61
CA GLY A 24 -10.93 8.57 6.59
C GLY A 24 -9.72 8.30 5.71
N SER A 25 -8.58 7.90 6.29
CA SER A 25 -7.39 7.53 5.52
C SER A 25 -7.60 6.27 4.67
N LEU A 26 -8.37 5.29 5.16
CA LEU A 26 -8.74 4.11 4.36
C LEU A 26 -9.63 4.48 3.16
N ILE A 27 -10.63 5.34 3.37
CA ILE A 27 -11.50 5.85 2.28
C ILE A 27 -10.67 6.66 1.28
N ALA A 28 -9.69 7.43 1.76
CA ALA A 28 -8.82 8.23 0.91
C ALA A 28 -8.01 7.37 -0.07
N VAL A 29 -7.67 6.11 0.27
CA VAL A 29 -7.02 5.17 -0.66
C VAL A 29 -7.85 5.02 -1.93
N PHE A 30 -9.13 4.74 -1.79
CA PHE A 30 -10.02 4.58 -2.93
C PHE A 30 -10.34 5.92 -3.59
N ALA A 31 -10.79 6.90 -2.80
CA ALA A 31 -11.32 8.17 -3.31
C ALA A 31 -10.25 9.00 -4.04
N ALA A 32 -9.05 9.12 -3.47
CA ALA A 32 -7.98 9.89 -4.09
C ALA A 32 -7.49 9.21 -5.38
N THR A 33 -7.30 7.90 -5.35
CA THR A 33 -6.87 7.15 -6.54
C THR A 33 -7.90 7.24 -7.66
N LEU A 34 -9.18 7.07 -7.34
CA LEU A 34 -10.24 7.16 -8.34
C LEU A 34 -10.35 8.57 -8.91
N LEU A 35 -10.26 9.61 -8.06
CA LEU A 35 -10.24 11.00 -8.51
C LEU A 35 -9.09 11.26 -9.49
N VAL A 36 -7.87 10.84 -9.14
CA VAL A 36 -6.70 10.98 -10.03
C VAL A 36 -6.91 10.19 -11.33
N THR A 37 -7.44 8.97 -11.25
CA THR A 37 -7.76 8.15 -12.44
C THR A 37 -8.69 8.92 -13.37
N LEU A 38 -9.83 9.42 -12.87
CA LEU A 38 -10.81 10.13 -13.69
C LEU A 38 -10.21 11.41 -14.29
N LEU A 39 -9.43 12.17 -13.53
CA LEU A 39 -8.80 13.40 -14.02
C LEU A 39 -7.76 13.11 -15.10
N THR A 40 -6.84 12.16 -14.88
CA THR A 40 -5.78 11.84 -15.85
C THR A 40 -6.35 11.28 -17.15
N PHE A 41 -7.26 10.31 -17.06
CA PHE A 41 -7.81 9.65 -18.23
C PHE A 41 -8.74 10.53 -19.06
N SER A 42 -9.48 11.44 -18.43
CA SER A 42 -10.36 12.38 -19.16
C SER A 42 -9.64 13.55 -19.81
N THR A 43 -8.39 13.85 -19.41
CA THR A 43 -7.66 15.04 -19.88
C THR A 43 -6.50 14.71 -20.80
N VAL A 44 -5.60 13.83 -20.37
CA VAL A 44 -4.33 13.54 -21.06
C VAL A 44 -4.16 12.07 -21.44
N GLY A 45 -5.08 11.19 -21.01
CA GLY A 45 -4.96 9.74 -21.20
C GLY A 45 -4.74 9.30 -22.66
N GLN A 46 -5.51 9.84 -23.60
CA GLN A 46 -5.37 9.51 -25.02
C GLN A 46 -4.08 10.08 -25.63
N ALA A 47 -3.68 11.30 -25.23
CA ALA A 47 -2.44 11.91 -25.72
C ALA A 47 -1.20 11.13 -25.26
N GLU A 48 -1.22 10.59 -24.03
CA GLU A 48 -0.16 9.71 -23.51
C GLU A 48 -0.18 8.32 -24.18
N ALA A 49 -1.34 7.86 -24.67
CA ALA A 49 -1.47 6.60 -25.40
C ALA A 49 -0.82 6.62 -26.79
N ASP A 50 -0.82 7.79 -27.44
CA ASP A 50 -0.14 8.00 -28.72
C ASP A 50 1.38 8.16 -28.61
N ALA A 51 1.91 8.31 -27.40
CA ALA A 51 3.34 8.55 -27.20
C ALA A 51 4.19 7.29 -27.52
N PRO A 52 5.37 7.44 -28.17
CA PRO A 52 6.29 6.33 -28.38
C PRO A 52 6.75 5.72 -27.04
N GLY A 53 6.76 4.39 -26.95
CA GLY A 53 7.15 3.68 -25.72
C GLY A 53 6.03 3.54 -24.69
N HIS A 54 4.77 3.79 -25.08
CA HIS A 54 3.60 3.60 -24.25
C HIS A 54 3.46 2.15 -23.76
N ASP A 55 3.43 1.96 -22.44
CA ASP A 55 2.99 0.72 -21.81
C ASP A 55 1.50 0.88 -21.43
N PRO A 56 0.57 0.23 -22.16
CA PRO A 56 -0.86 0.41 -21.93
C PRO A 56 -1.32 -0.17 -20.60
N VAL A 57 -0.67 -1.22 -20.08
CA VAL A 57 -1.02 -1.78 -18.77
C VAL A 57 -0.51 -0.87 -17.66
N PHE A 58 0.74 -0.40 -17.72
CA PHE A 58 1.25 0.51 -16.69
C PHE A 58 0.45 1.81 -16.65
N SER A 59 0.14 2.36 -17.82
CA SER A 59 -0.68 3.58 -17.94
C SER A 59 -2.07 3.40 -17.35
N ALA A 60 -2.72 2.26 -17.58
CA ALA A 60 -4.00 1.88 -16.97
C ALA A 60 -3.99 1.95 -15.43
N PHE A 61 -2.83 1.76 -14.80
CA PHE A 61 -2.66 1.75 -13.35
C PHE A 61 -1.82 2.91 -12.81
N TYR A 62 -1.48 3.90 -13.63
CA TYR A 62 -0.58 4.99 -13.23
C TYR A 62 -1.05 5.72 -11.97
N ALA A 63 -2.37 5.90 -11.82
CA ALA A 63 -2.99 6.53 -10.65
C ALA A 63 -2.68 5.81 -9.31
N LEU A 64 -2.33 4.52 -9.33
CA LEU A 64 -1.90 3.78 -8.14
C LEU A 64 -0.61 4.36 -7.51
N ASN A 65 0.20 5.12 -8.26
CA ASN A 65 1.34 5.86 -7.71
C ASN A 65 0.92 6.89 -6.65
N PHE A 66 -0.29 7.44 -6.76
CA PHE A 66 -0.86 8.33 -5.77
C PHE A 66 -1.63 7.55 -4.70
N GLY A 67 -2.29 6.47 -5.12
CA GLY A 67 -2.98 5.54 -4.20
C GLY A 67 -2.06 4.93 -3.15
N GLN A 68 -0.81 4.61 -3.48
CA GLN A 68 0.16 4.11 -2.51
C GLN A 68 0.45 5.12 -1.38
N ILE A 69 0.41 6.43 -1.64
CA ILE A 69 0.64 7.45 -0.60
C ILE A 69 -0.52 7.44 0.40
N ALA A 70 -1.74 7.35 -0.11
CA ALA A 70 -2.92 7.18 0.74
C ALA A 70 -2.87 5.85 1.51
N ALA A 71 -2.42 4.77 0.87
CA ALA A 71 -2.28 3.45 1.49
C ALA A 71 -1.21 3.45 2.62
N MET A 72 -0.08 4.11 2.40
CA MET A 72 0.93 4.36 3.44
C MET A 72 0.39 5.22 4.57
N SER A 73 -0.39 6.26 4.25
CA SER A 73 -1.04 7.13 5.24
C SER A 73 -2.05 6.38 6.10
N PHE A 74 -2.84 5.48 5.51
CA PHE A 74 -3.71 4.58 6.25
C PHE A 74 -2.91 3.69 7.19
N GLY A 75 -1.89 3.00 6.70
CA GLY A 75 -1.05 2.11 7.50
C GLY A 75 -0.37 2.83 8.67
N ALA A 76 0.13 4.05 8.43
CA ALA A 76 0.75 4.88 9.44
C ALA A 76 -0.26 5.36 10.49
N THR A 77 -1.39 5.93 10.07
CA THR A 77 -2.41 6.45 10.99
C THR A 77 -3.07 5.35 11.83
N ALA A 78 -3.33 4.18 11.23
CA ALA A 78 -3.90 3.03 11.92
C ALA A 78 -3.03 2.55 13.09
N VAL A 79 -1.70 2.58 12.92
CA VAL A 79 -0.75 2.17 13.97
C VAL A 79 -0.43 3.31 14.93
N SER A 80 -0.24 4.54 14.42
CA SER A 80 0.13 5.68 15.27
C SER A 80 -0.94 6.04 16.28
N SER A 81 -2.21 5.73 15.99
CA SER A 81 -3.34 5.92 16.91
C SER A 81 -3.14 5.22 18.27
N GLU A 82 -2.33 4.15 18.32
CA GLU A 82 -1.99 3.47 19.57
C GLU A 82 -0.96 4.24 20.41
N PHE A 83 -0.14 5.08 19.79
CA PHE A 83 0.88 5.86 20.52
C PHE A 83 0.34 7.20 21.02
N LEU A 84 -0.86 7.60 20.61
CA LEU A 84 -1.52 8.82 21.07
C LEU A 84 -2.16 8.60 22.45
N ASN A 85 -1.99 9.57 23.34
CA ASN A 85 -2.66 9.62 24.66
C ASN A 85 -2.52 8.34 25.51
N GLY A 86 -1.44 7.58 25.34
CA GLY A 86 -1.22 6.33 26.08
C GLY A 86 -2.14 5.18 25.68
N ALA A 87 -2.80 5.24 24.52
CA ALA A 87 -3.73 4.20 24.05
C ALA A 87 -3.12 2.79 24.03
N LEU A 88 -1.82 2.66 23.76
CA LEU A 88 -1.10 1.40 23.78
C LEU A 88 -1.15 0.74 25.16
N ARG A 89 -1.02 1.51 26.25
CA ARG A 89 -1.11 0.98 27.63
C ARG A 89 -2.51 0.42 27.90
N ILE A 90 -3.55 1.10 27.39
CA ILE A 90 -4.95 0.67 27.51
C ILE A 90 -5.19 -0.60 26.69
N SER A 91 -4.70 -0.65 25.45
CA SER A 91 -4.79 -1.84 24.60
C SER A 91 -4.09 -3.05 25.22
N LEU A 92 -2.92 -2.85 25.84
CA LEU A 92 -2.15 -3.92 26.47
C LEU A 92 -2.69 -4.34 27.85
N SER A 93 -3.42 -3.48 28.56
CA SER A 93 -4.13 -3.89 29.78
C SER A 93 -5.32 -4.79 29.44
N ALA A 94 -5.99 -4.55 28.31
CA ALA A 94 -7.04 -5.42 27.79
C ALA A 94 -6.49 -6.71 27.17
N VAL A 95 -5.40 -6.63 26.39
CA VAL A 95 -4.76 -7.76 25.71
C VAL A 95 -3.28 -7.86 26.13
N PRO A 96 -2.96 -8.51 27.26
CA PRO A 96 -1.59 -8.54 27.80
C PRO A 96 -0.59 -9.31 26.93
N ARG A 97 -1.07 -10.12 25.97
CA ARG A 97 -0.23 -10.83 25.00
C ARG A 97 0.17 -9.90 23.86
N ARG A 98 1.30 -9.19 24.01
CA ARG A 98 1.83 -8.24 23.01
C ARG A 98 1.89 -8.80 21.58
N GLY A 99 2.34 -10.04 21.42
CA GLY A 99 2.40 -10.70 20.11
C GLY A 99 1.03 -10.94 19.47
N LEU A 100 0.04 -11.36 20.26
CA LEU A 100 -1.33 -11.56 19.80
C LEU A 100 -1.97 -10.23 19.39
N PHE A 101 -1.77 -9.18 20.19
CA PHE A 101 -2.24 -7.84 19.89
C PHE A 101 -1.65 -7.32 18.57
N TYR A 102 -0.32 -7.37 18.43
CA TYR A 102 0.38 -6.88 17.25
C TYR A 102 -0.05 -7.61 15.98
N THR A 103 -0.04 -8.94 16.01
CA THR A 103 -0.43 -9.77 14.86
C THR A 103 -1.89 -9.58 14.46
N ALA A 104 -2.82 -9.51 15.43
CA ALA A 104 -4.22 -9.23 15.15
C ALA A 104 -4.41 -7.86 14.49
N LYS A 105 -3.74 -6.82 14.99
CA LYS A 105 -3.80 -5.48 14.41
C LYS A 105 -3.29 -5.47 12.97
N MET A 106 -2.11 -6.03 12.73
CA MET A 106 -1.52 -6.08 11.38
C MET A 106 -2.36 -6.93 10.42
N ALA A 107 -2.98 -8.01 10.92
CA ALA A 107 -3.91 -8.82 10.12
C ALA A 107 -5.15 -8.03 9.70
N VAL A 108 -5.77 -7.25 10.60
CA VAL A 108 -6.94 -6.42 10.25
C VAL A 108 -6.54 -5.30 9.29
N ILE A 109 -5.43 -4.61 9.53
CA ILE A 109 -4.92 -3.56 8.64
C ILE A 109 -4.63 -4.15 7.25
N GLY A 110 -3.88 -5.24 7.18
CA GLY A 110 -3.53 -5.90 5.91
C GLY A 110 -4.76 -6.41 5.16
N THR A 111 -5.73 -7.00 5.85
CA THR A 111 -6.98 -7.46 5.23
C THR A 111 -7.78 -6.31 4.65
N LEU A 112 -7.94 -5.22 5.40
CA LEU A 112 -8.65 -4.03 4.94
C LEU A 112 -7.94 -3.37 3.77
N ALA A 113 -6.62 -3.23 3.84
CA ALA A 113 -5.81 -2.66 2.77
C ALA A 113 -5.86 -3.53 1.51
N LEU A 114 -5.89 -4.85 1.64
CA LEU A 114 -6.04 -5.76 0.51
C LEU A 114 -7.43 -5.63 -0.12
N VAL A 115 -8.51 -5.63 0.66
CA VAL A 115 -9.87 -5.48 0.14
C VAL A 115 -10.03 -4.14 -0.57
N VAL A 116 -9.67 -3.03 0.09
CA VAL A 116 -9.79 -1.69 -0.48
C VAL A 116 -8.82 -1.53 -1.65
N GLY A 117 -7.61 -2.06 -1.57
CA GLY A 117 -6.62 -2.03 -2.65
C GLY A 117 -7.10 -2.79 -3.88
N SER A 118 -7.68 -3.98 -3.74
CA SER A 118 -8.25 -4.75 -4.85
C SER A 118 -9.44 -4.03 -5.48
N VAL A 119 -10.34 -3.46 -4.67
CA VAL A 119 -11.45 -2.64 -5.19
C VAL A 119 -10.93 -1.41 -5.93
N THR A 120 -9.91 -0.76 -5.38
CA THR A 120 -9.26 0.42 -5.98
C THR A 120 -8.60 0.06 -7.30
N SER A 121 -7.80 -1.00 -7.36
CA SER A 121 -7.12 -1.45 -8.57
C SER A 121 -8.11 -1.85 -9.66
N LEU A 122 -9.14 -2.62 -9.33
CA LEU A 122 -10.20 -2.97 -10.29
C LEU A 122 -10.94 -1.73 -10.80
N SER A 123 -11.28 -0.80 -9.90
CA SER A 123 -11.98 0.43 -10.27
C SER A 123 -11.12 1.33 -11.14
N THR A 124 -9.84 1.51 -10.81
CA THR A 124 -8.89 2.27 -11.62
C THR A 124 -8.80 1.72 -13.04
N PHE A 125 -8.73 0.40 -13.19
CA PHE A 125 -8.77 -0.22 -14.52
C PHE A 125 -10.10 0.07 -15.22
N VAL A 126 -11.23 -0.35 -14.64
CA VAL A 126 -12.54 -0.25 -15.28
C VAL A 126 -12.89 1.20 -15.66
N PHE A 127 -12.76 2.13 -14.71
CA PHE A 127 -13.12 3.53 -14.95
C PHE A 127 -12.12 4.24 -15.85
N GLY A 128 -10.83 3.92 -15.79
CA GLY A 128 -9.82 4.46 -16.71
C GLY A 128 -10.13 4.08 -18.15
N GLN A 129 -10.42 2.81 -18.41
CA GLN A 129 -10.69 2.31 -19.76
C GLN A 129 -11.93 2.94 -20.42
N LEU A 130 -12.89 3.46 -19.66
CA LEU A 130 -14.08 4.13 -20.21
C LEU A 130 -13.75 5.40 -21.01
N PHE A 131 -12.62 6.05 -20.72
CA PHE A 131 -12.21 7.30 -21.40
C PHE A 131 -11.22 7.05 -22.55
N MET A 132 -10.75 5.81 -22.71
CA MET A 132 -9.62 5.49 -23.58
C MET A 132 -10.00 5.24 -25.04
N GLY A 133 -11.29 5.11 -25.35
CA GLY A 133 -11.78 5.00 -26.73
C GLY A 133 -11.15 3.83 -27.48
N GLU A 134 -10.48 4.10 -28.60
CA GLU A 134 -9.78 3.07 -29.40
C GLU A 134 -8.52 2.50 -28.71
N TYR A 135 -7.95 3.23 -27.76
CA TYR A 135 -6.79 2.81 -26.97
C TYR A 135 -7.19 1.98 -25.75
N ALA A 136 -8.48 1.68 -25.58
CA ALA A 136 -8.97 0.90 -24.44
C ALA A 136 -8.51 -0.55 -24.51
N ILE A 137 -7.90 -1.02 -23.42
CA ILE A 137 -7.49 -2.41 -23.25
C ILE A 137 -8.51 -3.21 -22.44
N GLY A 138 -8.67 -4.48 -22.82
CA GLY A 138 -9.49 -5.43 -22.08
C GLY A 138 -8.72 -6.18 -21.00
N LEU A 139 -9.44 -6.86 -20.10
CA LEU A 139 -8.80 -7.77 -19.11
C LEU A 139 -8.04 -8.94 -19.74
N GLY A 140 -8.31 -9.23 -21.02
CA GLY A 140 -7.61 -10.23 -21.82
C GLY A 140 -6.25 -9.77 -22.36
N GLU A 141 -5.92 -8.48 -22.29
CA GLU A 141 -4.58 -8.02 -22.67
C GLU A 141 -3.52 -8.68 -21.76
N PRO A 142 -2.37 -9.13 -22.31
CA PRO A 142 -1.32 -9.74 -21.53
C PRO A 142 -0.90 -8.81 -20.38
N GLY A 143 -0.93 -9.33 -19.16
CA GLY A 143 -0.56 -8.56 -17.96
C GLY A 143 -1.69 -7.76 -17.31
N ALA A 144 -2.82 -7.49 -17.99
CA ALA A 144 -3.91 -6.70 -17.42
C ALA A 144 -4.52 -7.36 -16.16
N MET A 145 -4.95 -8.63 -16.27
CA MET A 145 -5.49 -9.38 -15.12
C MET A 145 -4.47 -9.51 -13.98
N ARG A 146 -3.19 -9.71 -14.32
CA ARG A 146 -2.08 -9.76 -13.35
C ARG A 146 -1.97 -8.43 -12.60
N ALA A 147 -2.02 -7.31 -13.31
CA ALA A 147 -1.93 -5.97 -12.74
C ALA A 147 -3.13 -5.62 -11.86
N VAL A 148 -4.35 -6.06 -12.20
CA VAL A 148 -5.55 -5.90 -11.34
C VAL A 148 -5.36 -6.62 -10.00
N ILE A 149 -4.94 -7.89 -10.03
CA ILE A 149 -4.72 -8.68 -8.80
C ILE A 149 -3.53 -8.11 -8.03
N GLY A 150 -2.45 -7.83 -8.75
CA GLY A 150 -1.18 -7.34 -8.25
C GLY A 150 -1.25 -5.95 -7.61
N GLY A 151 -2.03 -5.03 -8.18
CA GLY A 151 -2.18 -3.67 -7.68
C GLY A 151 -2.81 -3.63 -6.29
N GLY A 152 -3.81 -4.49 -6.04
CA GLY A 152 -4.38 -4.62 -4.70
C GLY A 152 -3.40 -5.17 -3.69
N ILE A 153 -2.63 -6.20 -4.06
CA ILE A 153 -1.58 -6.78 -3.21
C ILE A 153 -0.49 -5.74 -2.93
N TYR A 154 -0.05 -5.01 -3.96
CA TYR A 154 0.95 -3.96 -3.86
C TYR A 154 0.55 -2.88 -2.86
N LEU A 155 -0.68 -2.34 -2.95
CA LEU A 155 -1.18 -1.35 -2.00
C LEU A 155 -1.21 -1.90 -0.56
N ALA A 156 -1.63 -3.16 -0.39
CA ALA A 156 -1.64 -3.81 0.93
C ALA A 156 -0.23 -3.96 1.51
N LEU A 157 0.76 -4.33 0.69
CA LEU A 157 2.16 -4.44 1.11
C LEU A 157 2.74 -3.07 1.49
N MET A 158 2.45 -2.02 0.72
CA MET A 158 2.88 -0.65 1.05
C MET A 158 2.23 -0.12 2.33
N THR A 159 0.95 -0.45 2.57
CA THR A 159 0.30 -0.18 3.86
C THR A 159 1.03 -0.90 4.99
N LEU A 160 1.30 -2.21 4.85
CA LEU A 160 1.96 -3.00 5.90
C LEU A 160 3.40 -2.54 6.17
N LEU A 161 4.13 -2.14 5.13
CA LEU A 161 5.45 -1.52 5.25
C LEU A 161 5.38 -0.26 6.12
N ALA A 162 4.47 0.66 5.80
CA ALA A 162 4.27 1.89 6.57
C ALA A 162 3.80 1.59 8.00
N SER A 163 2.92 0.60 8.20
CA SER A 163 2.48 0.16 9.52
C SER A 163 3.61 -0.40 10.38
N GLY A 164 4.46 -1.25 9.81
CA GLY A 164 5.63 -1.81 10.49
C GLY A 164 6.63 -0.74 10.90
N LEU A 165 6.97 0.17 9.98
CA LEU A 165 7.82 1.33 10.28
C LEU A 165 7.19 2.25 11.33
N THR A 166 5.87 2.42 11.33
CA THR A 166 5.19 3.25 12.33
C THR A 166 5.22 2.61 13.70
N ALA A 167 5.13 1.28 13.79
CA ALA A 167 5.33 0.58 15.05
C ALA A 167 6.77 0.73 15.58
N LEU A 168 7.75 0.76 14.67
CA LEU A 168 9.16 0.96 15.01
C LEU A 168 9.47 2.40 15.45
N LEU A 169 9.00 3.41 14.70
CA LEU A 169 9.28 4.83 14.95
C LEU A 169 8.32 5.48 15.94
N ARG A 170 7.19 4.84 16.24
CA ARG A 170 6.10 5.36 17.08
C ARG A 170 5.51 6.70 16.62
N SER A 171 5.65 7.05 15.34
CA SER A 171 5.18 8.32 14.79
C SER A 171 4.78 8.18 13.32
N ALA A 172 3.52 8.50 13.00
CA ALA A 172 3.06 8.56 11.61
C ALA A 172 3.75 9.69 10.84
N VAL A 173 3.99 10.84 11.48
CA VAL A 173 4.67 11.97 10.85
C VAL A 173 6.08 11.58 10.43
N ALA A 174 6.84 10.92 11.32
CA ALA A 174 8.20 10.50 10.98
C ALA A 174 8.22 9.52 9.80
N VAL A 175 7.30 8.55 9.78
CA VAL A 175 7.22 7.55 8.70
C VAL A 175 6.80 8.18 7.38
N LEU A 176 5.78 9.03 7.36
CA LEU A 176 5.31 9.65 6.12
C LEU A 176 6.32 10.67 5.58
N SER A 177 6.97 11.45 6.45
CA SER A 177 8.06 12.35 6.06
C SER A 177 9.27 11.60 5.49
N LEU A 178 9.44 10.32 5.83
CA LEU A 178 10.48 9.47 5.26
C LEU A 178 10.02 8.82 3.94
N LEU A 179 8.91 8.10 3.97
CA LEU A 179 8.47 7.27 2.85
C LEU A 179 7.99 8.09 1.65
N VAL A 180 7.26 9.19 1.87
CA VAL A 180 6.69 9.96 0.75
C VAL A 180 7.79 10.60 -0.11
N PRO A 181 8.76 11.35 0.44
CA PRO A 181 9.87 11.86 -0.36
C PRO A 181 10.74 10.75 -0.93
N PHE A 182 10.92 9.64 -0.21
CA PHE A 182 11.69 8.50 -0.71
C PHE A 182 11.08 7.94 -1.99
N VAL A 183 9.78 7.62 -1.97
CA VAL A 183 9.07 7.08 -3.15
C VAL A 183 8.96 8.09 -4.28
N LEU A 184 8.78 9.39 -3.99
CA LEU A 184 8.59 10.41 -5.02
C LEU A 184 9.90 10.93 -5.64
N ILE A 185 10.99 10.98 -4.87
CA ILE A 185 12.25 11.58 -5.31
C ILE A 185 13.28 10.50 -5.58
N VAL A 186 13.55 9.66 -4.58
CA VAL A 186 14.65 8.68 -4.67
C VAL A 186 14.33 7.67 -5.75
N SER A 187 13.12 7.14 -5.79
CA SER A 187 12.77 6.15 -6.80
C SER A 187 12.84 6.74 -8.21
N PHE A 188 12.31 7.95 -8.45
CA PHE A 188 12.34 8.61 -9.75
C PHE A 188 13.75 9.03 -10.20
N VAL A 189 14.57 9.60 -9.32
CA VAL A 189 15.90 10.11 -9.67
C VAL A 189 16.96 9.01 -9.72
N VAL A 190 16.92 8.06 -8.78
CA VAL A 190 17.92 6.98 -8.68
C VAL A 190 17.68 5.88 -9.71
N GLY A 191 16.42 5.69 -10.14
CA GLY A 191 16.08 4.76 -11.21
C GLY A 191 16.80 5.02 -12.54
N ASP A 192 17.12 6.28 -12.83
CA ASP A 192 17.81 6.67 -14.06
C ASP A 192 19.36 6.63 -13.95
N ILE A 193 19.91 6.63 -12.72
CA ILE A 193 21.34 6.85 -12.48
C ILE A 193 22.04 5.62 -11.88
N ALA A 194 21.35 4.83 -11.05
CA ALA A 194 21.96 3.72 -10.31
C ALA A 194 21.40 2.37 -10.78
N GLY A 195 22.09 1.74 -11.74
CA GLY A 195 21.83 0.35 -12.09
C GLY A 195 21.97 -0.59 -10.88
N GLY A 196 21.02 -1.51 -10.72
CA GLY A 196 21.12 -2.70 -9.87
C GLY A 196 20.53 -2.61 -8.46
N ALA A 197 20.68 -1.53 -7.70
CA ALA A 197 20.12 -1.46 -6.34
C ALA A 197 18.70 -0.86 -6.30
N ALA A 198 18.41 0.07 -7.21
CA ALA A 198 17.12 0.76 -7.28
C ALA A 198 15.96 -0.19 -7.65
N GLU A 199 16.24 -1.26 -8.40
CA GLU A 199 15.24 -2.28 -8.78
C GLU A 199 14.70 -3.08 -7.59
N TYR A 200 15.44 -3.14 -6.47
CA TYR A 200 15.03 -3.84 -5.24
C TYR A 200 14.36 -2.93 -4.21
N LEU A 201 14.13 -1.65 -4.54
CA LEU A 201 13.35 -0.76 -3.66
C LEU A 201 11.89 -1.22 -3.61
N PRO A 202 11.24 -1.15 -2.43
CA PRO A 202 9.92 -1.77 -2.23
C PRO A 202 8.83 -1.22 -3.15
N ASP A 203 8.87 0.07 -3.46
CA ASP A 203 7.93 0.71 -4.37
C ASP A 203 8.21 0.32 -5.83
N ARG A 204 9.48 0.38 -6.27
CA ARG A 204 9.90 0.03 -7.64
C ARG A 204 9.69 -1.44 -7.95
N ALA A 205 10.20 -2.33 -7.10
CA ALA A 205 10.05 -3.78 -7.26
C ALA A 205 8.58 -4.17 -7.32
N GLY A 206 7.75 -3.61 -6.44
CA GLY A 206 6.32 -3.91 -6.36
C GLY A 206 5.55 -3.45 -7.59
N GLN A 207 5.91 -2.31 -8.17
CA GLN A 207 5.26 -1.76 -9.37
C GLN A 207 5.54 -2.56 -10.65
N LEU A 208 6.52 -3.48 -10.64
CA LEU A 208 6.75 -4.38 -11.78
C LEU A 208 5.52 -5.26 -12.08
N ILE A 209 4.63 -5.45 -11.10
CA ILE A 209 3.37 -6.16 -11.32
C ILE A 209 2.40 -5.42 -12.26
N LEU A 210 2.56 -4.10 -12.39
CA LEU A 210 1.66 -3.20 -13.10
C LEU A 210 2.06 -2.93 -14.55
N HIS A 211 3.27 -3.28 -14.99
CA HIS A 211 3.67 -3.07 -16.39
C HIS A 211 3.24 -4.23 -17.26
N GLN A 212 3.18 -4.06 -18.57
CA GLN A 212 2.87 -5.12 -19.52
C GLN A 212 4.08 -6.04 -19.73
N ALA A 213 5.18 -5.47 -20.19
CA ALA A 213 6.47 -6.12 -20.45
C ALA A 213 7.54 -5.60 -19.48
N GLN A 214 8.56 -6.42 -19.22
CA GLN A 214 9.66 -6.08 -18.33
C GLN A 214 10.98 -6.42 -19.00
N ASP A 215 11.88 -5.45 -19.10
CA ASP A 215 13.22 -5.64 -19.69
C ASP A 215 14.29 -5.96 -18.62
N GLY A 216 13.88 -6.09 -17.36
CA GLY A 216 14.76 -6.28 -16.20
C GLY A 216 14.93 -7.72 -15.71
N SER A 217 15.79 -7.89 -14.70
CA SER A 217 16.11 -9.18 -14.08
C SER A 217 14.96 -9.74 -13.20
N LEU A 218 14.12 -8.84 -12.67
CA LEU A 218 13.01 -9.15 -11.79
C LEU A 218 11.72 -9.31 -12.59
N GLY A 219 11.08 -10.46 -12.43
CA GLY A 219 9.71 -10.67 -12.86
C GLY A 219 8.68 -9.94 -11.99
N PRO A 220 7.42 -9.85 -12.46
CA PRO A 220 6.32 -9.17 -11.79
C PRO A 220 6.05 -9.69 -10.36
N TRP A 221 5.97 -11.02 -10.21
CA TRP A 221 5.69 -11.66 -8.93
C TRP A 221 6.91 -11.65 -7.99
N THR A 222 8.11 -11.76 -8.54
CA THR A 222 9.35 -11.63 -7.76
C THR A 222 9.53 -10.20 -7.25
N GLY A 223 9.15 -9.19 -8.03
CA GLY A 223 9.12 -7.81 -7.59
C GLY A 223 8.19 -7.60 -6.40
N LEU A 224 6.96 -8.14 -6.46
CA LEU A 224 6.06 -8.15 -5.29
C LEU A 224 6.64 -8.92 -4.10
N ALA A 225 7.37 -10.02 -4.33
CA ALA A 225 8.01 -10.78 -3.26
C ALA A 225 9.11 -9.95 -2.57
N VAL A 226 9.86 -9.12 -3.30
CA VAL A 226 10.82 -8.17 -2.73
C VAL A 226 10.11 -7.15 -1.85
N THR A 227 9.01 -6.53 -2.33
CA THR A 227 8.19 -5.62 -1.52
C THR A 227 7.64 -6.31 -0.27
N ALA A 228 7.21 -7.57 -0.40
CA ALA A 228 6.74 -8.37 0.73
C ALA A 228 7.88 -8.66 1.73
N GLY A 229 9.10 -8.87 1.26
CA GLY A 229 10.30 -8.98 2.10
C GLY A 229 10.53 -7.70 2.92
N TRP A 230 10.49 -6.54 2.27
CA TRP A 230 10.59 -5.23 2.95
C TRP A 230 9.48 -5.02 3.98
N ALA A 231 8.22 -5.30 3.61
CA ALA A 231 7.10 -5.22 4.53
C ALA A 231 7.29 -6.17 5.72
N GLY A 232 7.73 -7.41 5.47
CA GLY A 232 8.04 -8.40 6.49
C GLY A 232 9.13 -7.92 7.45
N LEU A 233 10.23 -7.37 6.94
CA LEU A 233 11.31 -6.81 7.76
C LEU A 233 10.81 -5.63 8.62
N ALA A 234 10.02 -4.73 8.06
CA ALA A 234 9.42 -3.62 8.81
C ALA A 234 8.45 -4.10 9.90
N LEU A 235 7.65 -5.12 9.61
CA LEU A 235 6.74 -5.74 10.59
C LEU A 235 7.52 -6.45 11.71
N LEU A 236 8.60 -7.15 11.39
CA LEU A 236 9.46 -7.79 12.40
C LEU A 236 10.15 -6.75 13.28
N ALA A 237 10.69 -5.68 12.68
CA ALA A 237 11.31 -4.58 13.43
C ALA A 237 10.28 -3.86 14.31
N GLY A 238 9.07 -3.63 13.80
CA GLY A 238 7.95 -3.05 14.55
C GLY A 238 7.50 -3.94 15.71
N TRP A 239 7.37 -5.25 15.48
CA TRP A 239 7.05 -6.23 16.53
C TRP A 239 8.12 -6.23 17.62
N TRP A 240 9.40 -6.27 17.23
CA TRP A 240 10.52 -6.24 18.16
C TRP A 240 10.49 -4.96 19.01
N ALA A 241 10.27 -3.79 18.40
CA ALA A 241 10.16 -2.53 19.13
C ALA A 241 8.97 -2.50 20.11
N VAL A 242 7.82 -3.05 19.74
CA VAL A 242 6.63 -3.14 20.63
C VAL A 242 6.85 -4.16 21.76
N SER A 243 7.62 -5.22 21.52
CA SER A 243 7.91 -6.24 22.53
C SER A 243 8.95 -5.80 23.56
N THR A 244 9.95 -5.00 23.15
CA THR A 244 11.11 -4.66 23.99
C THR A 244 11.00 -3.31 24.66
N ARG A 245 10.38 -2.32 24.00
CA ARG A 245 10.24 -0.98 24.58
C ARG A 245 9.05 -0.97 25.52
N ASP A 246 9.24 -0.44 26.72
CA ASP A 246 8.14 -0.23 27.64
C ASP A 246 7.07 0.69 27.03
N ALA A 247 5.82 0.38 27.38
CA ALA A 247 4.64 1.15 26.99
C ALA A 247 4.44 2.29 27.96
#